data_AF-A0A2B4R9Z3-F1
#
_entry.id   AF-A0A2B4R9Z3-F1
#
_cell.length_a   1.000
_cell.length_b   1.000
_cell.length_c   1.000
_cell.angle_alpha   90.00
_cell.angle_beta   90.00
_cell.angle_gamma   90.00
#
_symmetry.space_group_name_H-M   'P 1'
#
loop_
_entity.id
_entity.type
_entity.pdbx_description
1 polymer ?
#
loop_
_entity_poly.entity_id
_entity_poly.type
_entity_poly.pdbx_seq_one_letter_code
_entity_poly.pdbx_strand_id
1 'polypeptide(L)'
;MAAAKGADGKFWCELLSSDKYRNAEDFKTNKSSHHYSVVSQCSSYPCQNKVTMFVLSVSKQRPNTSQLTTLHIGANPTPVLCHMGDFGCGDGGWTPVMKIDGNKTTFHYSSHYWTDTNDYNLSGGETGFDLQETKLPTYWNTSFSKICLGMKIAEQLSFIVINIQSDSLYSLIADGQYRATSLGRDKWKTLIGSQASLQANCNKEGFNVFGSLSYRSKTRIGILGNNENDCESSDSRIGFGTGGSPDDSKSCGNEAQPNADNGTTFHYSSHYWTDTNDYNLSGAETGFDLQETKLPTYWNTSFSKICLGMKIAEQLSFIVIKIQSDSLYSLIADGQYRDTSLGRDKWKTLIGSQASLQANCNKEGFNVFGSLSYRSKTRIGILGNNENDCDSSDSRIGFGTGGSPDDSKSCGNEAESNADNEVQRIAAMGYILLQ
;
A
#
# COMPACT_ATOMS: atom_id res chain seq x y z
N MET A 1 -17.76 -32.29 25.48
CA MET A 1 -16.39 -32.70 25.08
C MET A 1 -16.14 -34.07 25.69
N ALA A 2 -15.76 -35.06 24.88
CA ALA A 2 -15.35 -36.38 25.38
C ALA A 2 -13.82 -36.45 25.32
N ALA A 3 -13.18 -36.92 26.40
CA ALA A 3 -11.73 -37.11 26.47
C ALA A 3 -11.37 -38.59 26.40
N ALA A 4 -10.49 -38.99 25.48
CA ALA A 4 -9.99 -40.37 25.35
C ALA A 4 -8.46 -40.41 25.37
N LYS A 5 -7.87 -41.42 26.02
CA LYS A 5 -6.42 -41.60 26.07
C LYS A 5 -5.97 -42.41 24.85
N GLY A 6 -5.20 -41.80 23.96
CA GLY A 6 -4.60 -42.46 22.80
C GLY A 6 -3.56 -43.50 23.23
N ALA A 7 -3.17 -44.39 22.32
CA ALA A 7 -2.13 -45.40 22.55
C ALA A 7 -0.75 -44.79 22.88
N ASP A 8 -0.59 -43.49 22.62
CA ASP A 8 0.55 -42.63 22.96
C ASP A 8 0.48 -42.03 24.37
N GLY A 9 -0.58 -42.31 25.12
CA GLY A 9 -0.79 -41.81 26.47
C GLY A 9 -1.35 -40.38 26.57
N LYS A 10 -1.67 -39.71 25.45
CA LYS A 10 -2.26 -38.35 25.43
C LYS A 10 -3.79 -38.38 25.43
N PHE A 11 -4.41 -37.38 26.05
CA PHE A 11 -5.88 -37.23 26.07
C PHE A 11 -6.35 -36.39 24.88
N TRP A 12 -7.31 -36.92 24.11
CA TRP A 12 -7.91 -36.28 22.93
C TRP A 12 -9.31 -35.80 23.26
N CYS A 13 -9.62 -34.53 22.98
CA CYS A 13 -10.97 -33.98 23.12
C CYS A 13 -11.66 -33.91 21.76
N GLU A 14 -12.82 -34.57 21.64
CA GLU A 14 -13.67 -34.45 20.44
C GLU A 14 -14.87 -33.53 20.73
N LEU A 15 -15.12 -32.61 19.80
CA LEU A 15 -16.26 -31.70 19.82
C LEU A 15 -17.40 -32.34 19.03
N LEU A 16 -18.46 -32.74 19.73
CA LEU A 16 -19.64 -33.32 19.11
C LEU A 16 -20.44 -32.25 18.37
N SER A 17 -21.06 -32.65 17.25
CA SER A 17 -21.90 -31.79 16.41
C SER A 17 -23.24 -31.41 17.05
N SER A 18 -23.62 -32.00 18.21
CA SER A 18 -24.83 -31.65 18.96
C SER A 18 -24.75 -32.00 20.46
N ASP A 19 -25.66 -31.44 21.27
CA ASP A 19 -25.78 -31.69 22.71
C ASP A 19 -26.34 -33.08 23.03
N LYS A 20 -25.80 -33.74 24.06
CA LYS A 20 -26.14 -35.13 24.40
C LYS A 20 -27.60 -35.34 24.85
N TYR A 21 -28.31 -34.27 25.22
CA TYR A 21 -29.71 -34.34 25.64
C TYR A 21 -30.70 -34.09 24.50
N ARG A 22 -30.22 -33.66 23.32
CA ARG A 22 -31.07 -33.47 22.13
C ARG A 22 -31.24 -34.73 21.28
N ASN A 23 -30.24 -35.62 21.22
CA ASN A 23 -30.25 -36.83 20.37
C ASN A 23 -29.76 -38.07 21.14
N ALA A 24 -30.41 -38.40 22.25
CA ALA A 24 -29.94 -39.43 23.19
C ALA A 24 -29.93 -40.87 22.62
N GLU A 25 -30.76 -41.17 21.63
CA GLU A 25 -30.90 -42.53 21.06
C GLU A 25 -29.73 -42.94 20.14
N ASP A 26 -28.96 -41.97 19.63
CA ASP A 26 -27.80 -42.22 18.76
C ASP A 26 -26.51 -42.54 19.56
N PHE A 27 -26.54 -42.39 20.89
CA PHE A 27 -25.36 -42.60 21.74
C PHE A 27 -25.30 -44.03 22.30
N LYS A 28 -24.46 -44.87 21.68
CA LYS A 28 -24.07 -46.17 22.27
C LYS A 28 -23.02 -45.96 23.36
N THR A 29 -23.30 -46.43 24.58
CA THR A 29 -22.36 -46.36 25.71
C THR A 29 -21.04 -47.07 25.40
N ASN A 30 -19.93 -46.31 25.41
CA ASN A 30 -18.59 -46.85 25.24
C ASN A 30 -17.85 -46.91 26.59
N LYS A 31 -17.29 -48.07 26.95
CA LYS A 31 -16.60 -48.32 28.23
C LYS A 31 -15.25 -47.58 28.35
N SER A 32 -14.79 -46.89 27.31
CA SER A 32 -13.48 -46.19 27.28
C SER A 32 -13.58 -44.66 27.27
N SER A 33 -14.76 -44.07 27.52
CA SER A 33 -14.97 -42.60 27.44
C SER A 33 -15.76 -42.05 28.63
N HIS A 34 -15.33 -40.91 29.18
CA HIS A 34 -16.13 -40.10 30.11
C HIS A 34 -16.86 -38.97 29.36
N HIS A 35 -18.17 -38.86 29.56
CA HIS A 35 -19.02 -37.89 28.89
C HIS A 35 -19.13 -36.62 29.72
N TYR A 36 -18.57 -35.50 29.23
CA TYR A 36 -18.80 -34.19 29.84
C TYR A 36 -19.79 -33.39 29.00
N SER A 37 -21.00 -33.19 29.54
CA SER A 37 -22.00 -32.26 29.01
C SER A 37 -21.94 -30.94 29.78
N VAL A 38 -21.97 -29.84 29.05
CA VAL A 38 -22.26 -28.53 29.63
C VAL A 38 -23.76 -28.32 29.51
N VAL A 39 -24.46 -28.22 30.62
CA VAL A 39 -25.93 -28.03 30.64
C VAL A 39 -26.25 -26.66 30.02
N SER A 40 -27.09 -26.66 28.99
CA SER A 40 -27.58 -25.43 28.35
C SER A 40 -28.66 -24.73 29.20
N GLN A 41 -28.72 -23.40 29.14
CA GLN A 41 -29.83 -22.63 29.72
C GLN A 41 -31.10 -22.89 28.91
N CYS A 42 -32.05 -23.62 29.48
CA CYS A 42 -33.42 -23.61 28.99
C CYS A 42 -34.02 -22.23 29.24
N SER A 43 -34.44 -21.54 28.18
CA SER A 43 -35.29 -20.35 28.25
C SER A 43 -36.75 -20.75 28.49
N SER A 44 -37.04 -21.33 29.65
CA SER A 44 -38.34 -21.29 30.34
C SER A 44 -38.39 -22.34 31.46
N TYR A 45 -38.70 -21.89 32.67
CA TYR A 45 -39.13 -22.76 33.78
C TYR A 45 -40.66 -23.03 33.62
N PRO A 46 -41.21 -24.13 34.19
CA PRO A 46 -40.82 -24.62 35.52
C PRO A 46 -40.32 -26.07 35.62
N CYS A 47 -39.22 -26.26 36.37
CA CYS A 47 -38.83 -27.52 36.98
C CYS A 47 -39.21 -27.53 38.48
N GLN A 48 -40.06 -28.47 38.87
CA GLN A 48 -40.29 -28.85 40.27
C GLN A 48 -39.11 -29.70 40.75
N ASN A 49 -38.29 -29.17 41.67
CA ASN A 49 -37.83 -29.82 42.91
C ASN A 49 -36.61 -29.10 43.51
N LYS A 50 -36.67 -28.96 44.84
CA LYS A 50 -35.86 -28.10 45.72
C LYS A 50 -34.37 -28.50 45.79
N VAL A 51 -33.52 -27.97 44.91
CA VAL A 51 -32.08 -27.86 45.20
C VAL A 51 -31.57 -26.51 44.67
N THR A 52 -31.18 -25.64 45.59
CA THR A 52 -30.54 -24.36 45.28
C THR A 52 -29.15 -24.64 44.72
N MET A 53 -28.92 -24.35 43.43
CA MET A 53 -27.60 -24.39 42.81
C MET A 53 -27.18 -22.96 42.46
N PHE A 54 -26.14 -22.46 43.12
CA PHE A 54 -25.46 -21.24 42.68
C PHE A 54 -24.80 -21.54 41.33
N VAL A 55 -25.27 -20.90 40.27
CA VAL A 55 -24.65 -20.98 38.95
C VAL A 55 -23.59 -19.87 38.87
N LEU A 56 -22.32 -20.25 38.92
CA LEU A 56 -21.23 -19.37 38.47
C LEU A 56 -21.24 -19.36 36.94
N SER A 57 -21.68 -18.24 36.36
CA SER A 57 -21.55 -17.97 34.93
C SER A 57 -20.07 -17.74 34.59
N VAL A 58 -19.39 -18.73 34.02
CA VAL A 58 -18.12 -18.48 33.31
C VAL A 58 -18.46 -18.18 31.87
N SER A 59 -18.59 -16.89 31.55
CA SER A 59 -18.44 -16.44 30.17
C SER A 59 -17.00 -16.76 29.74
N LYS A 60 -16.79 -17.72 28.82
CA LYS A 60 -15.55 -17.71 28.03
C LYS A 60 -15.64 -16.47 27.15
N GLN A 61 -15.21 -15.33 27.68
CA GLN A 61 -14.99 -14.13 26.87
C GLN A 61 -14.02 -14.55 25.77
N ARG A 62 -14.47 -14.45 24.50
CA ARG A 62 -13.51 -14.46 23.40
C ARG A 62 -12.55 -13.31 23.70
N PRO A 63 -11.23 -13.53 23.70
CA PRO A 63 -10.30 -12.43 23.89
C PRO A 63 -10.61 -11.39 22.82
N ASN A 64 -10.94 -10.17 23.22
CA ASN A 64 -11.13 -9.04 22.30
C ASN A 64 -9.79 -8.36 21.97
N THR A 65 -8.69 -8.87 22.52
CA THR A 65 -7.35 -8.34 22.36
C THR A 65 -6.46 -9.37 21.69
N SER A 66 -5.67 -8.92 20.71
CA SER A 66 -4.65 -9.75 20.08
C SER A 66 -3.73 -10.37 21.12
N GLN A 67 -3.41 -11.66 20.97
CA GLN A 67 -2.69 -12.43 21.97
C GLN A 67 -1.71 -13.39 21.33
N LEU A 68 -0.53 -13.50 21.94
CA LEU A 68 0.45 -14.52 21.55
C LEU A 68 -0.08 -15.88 22.01
N THR A 69 -0.27 -16.79 21.06
CA THR A 69 -0.85 -18.12 21.30
C THR A 69 0.02 -19.18 20.64
N THR A 70 0.27 -20.27 21.35
CA THR A 70 0.94 -21.44 20.77
C THR A 70 -0.08 -22.33 20.07
N LEU A 71 0.00 -22.40 18.75
CA LEU A 71 -0.78 -23.32 17.94
C LEU A 71 -0.06 -24.66 17.84
N HIS A 72 -0.79 -25.76 17.97
CA HIS A 72 -0.24 -27.11 17.75
C HIS A 72 -0.50 -27.52 16.30
N ILE A 73 0.50 -27.32 15.45
CA ILE A 73 0.43 -27.62 14.01
C ILE A 73 1.13 -28.94 13.79
N GLY A 74 0.34 -30.02 13.67
CA GLY A 74 0.87 -31.38 13.73
C GLY A 74 1.50 -31.67 15.11
N ALA A 75 2.77 -32.08 15.13
CA ALA A 75 3.52 -32.33 16.36
C ALA A 75 4.24 -31.09 16.93
N ASN A 76 4.30 -29.99 16.17
CA ASN A 76 5.15 -28.85 16.50
C ASN A 76 4.33 -27.72 17.16
N PRO A 77 4.74 -27.24 18.34
CA PRO A 77 4.19 -26.01 18.91
C PRO A 77 4.75 -24.80 18.16
N THR A 78 3.86 -23.96 17.62
CA THR A 78 4.22 -22.74 16.88
C THR A 78 3.61 -21.53 17.59
N PRO A 79 4.42 -20.67 18.24
CA PRO A 79 3.96 -19.39 18.77
C PRO A 79 3.52 -18.47 17.62
N VAL A 80 2.31 -17.92 17.72
CA VAL A 80 1.73 -17.04 16.72
C VAL A 80 0.92 -15.95 17.42
N LEU A 81 1.13 -14.69 17.05
CA LEU A 81 0.27 -13.59 17.48
C LEU A 81 -1.05 -13.66 16.71
N CYS A 82 -2.10 -14.14 17.36
CA CYS A 82 -3.44 -14.14 16.79
C CYS A 82 -4.05 -12.74 16.94
N HIS A 83 -4.52 -12.17 15.84
CA HIS A 83 -5.17 -10.86 15.85
C HIS A 83 -6.66 -11.03 16.15
N MET A 84 -7.13 -10.40 17.23
CA MET A 84 -8.50 -10.55 17.70
C MET A 84 -9.27 -9.24 17.54
N GLY A 85 -10.58 -9.36 17.28
CA GLY A 85 -11.46 -8.21 17.08
C GLY A 85 -11.42 -7.66 15.66
N ASP A 86 -12.22 -6.62 15.40
CA ASP A 86 -12.26 -5.97 14.10
C ASP A 86 -11.21 -4.85 14.00
N PHE A 87 -10.12 -5.13 13.30
CA PHE A 87 -9.08 -4.16 12.91
C PHE A 87 -9.15 -3.76 11.43
N GLY A 88 -10.29 -4.03 10.76
CA GLY A 88 -10.49 -3.78 9.33
C GLY A 88 -10.79 -5.04 8.51
N CYS A 89 -10.70 -6.22 9.13
CA CYS A 89 -11.04 -7.49 8.51
C CYS A 89 -12.35 -8.12 9.03
N GLY A 90 -13.04 -7.44 9.95
CA GLY A 90 -14.24 -7.95 10.60
C GLY A 90 -13.93 -8.76 11.85
N ASP A 91 -14.95 -8.92 12.67
CA ASP A 91 -14.88 -9.63 13.95
C ASP A 91 -14.40 -11.08 13.81
N GLY A 92 -13.49 -11.49 14.68
CA GLY A 92 -13.01 -12.86 14.74
C GLY A 92 -11.60 -12.98 15.30
N GLY A 93 -11.07 -14.19 15.22
CA GLY A 93 -9.64 -14.46 15.41
C GLY A 93 -8.99 -14.68 14.06
N TRP A 94 -7.98 -13.88 13.75
CA TRP A 94 -7.21 -13.94 12.51
C TRP A 94 -5.83 -14.51 12.81
N THR A 95 -5.52 -15.65 12.18
CA THR A 95 -4.24 -16.34 12.32
C THR A 95 -3.32 -15.90 11.19
N PRO A 96 -2.17 -15.25 11.47
CA PRO A 96 -1.23 -14.85 10.43
C PRO A 96 -0.55 -16.09 9.83
N VAL A 97 -0.20 -15.96 8.54
CA VAL A 97 0.49 -17.02 7.77
C VAL A 97 1.79 -16.53 7.15
N MET A 98 1.88 -15.24 6.82
CA MET A 98 3.01 -14.65 6.11
C MET A 98 3.07 -13.13 6.35
N LYS A 99 4.28 -12.56 6.41
CA LYS A 99 4.55 -11.12 6.30
C LYS A 99 5.61 -10.90 5.23
N ILE A 100 5.39 -9.92 4.35
CA ILE A 100 6.23 -9.66 3.19
C ILE A 100 6.70 -8.21 3.23
N ASP A 101 8.00 -8.00 3.07
CA ASP A 101 8.60 -6.67 2.96
C ASP A 101 8.77 -6.34 1.47
N GLY A 102 7.98 -5.37 0.98
CA GLY A 102 7.95 -5.01 -0.44
C GLY A 102 9.30 -4.49 -0.98
N ASN A 103 10.23 -4.08 -0.10
CA ASN A 103 11.57 -3.67 -0.48
C ASN A 103 12.58 -4.84 -0.54
N LYS A 104 12.14 -6.06 -0.23
CA LYS A 104 12.94 -7.29 -0.33
C LYS A 104 12.37 -8.22 -1.37
N THR A 105 13.23 -9.09 -1.88
CA THR A 105 12.87 -10.10 -2.89
C THR A 105 12.57 -11.48 -2.30
N THR A 106 12.61 -11.63 -0.97
CA THR A 106 12.39 -12.90 -0.25
C THR A 106 11.14 -13.63 -0.73
N PHE A 107 10.02 -12.91 -0.80
CA PHE A 107 8.73 -13.43 -1.26
C PHE A 107 8.35 -12.92 -2.65
N HIS A 108 9.32 -12.61 -3.51
CA HIS A 108 9.09 -12.32 -4.92
C HIS A 108 8.20 -13.38 -5.58
N TYR A 109 7.47 -13.04 -6.65
CA TYR A 109 6.53 -13.94 -7.33
C TYR A 109 7.11 -15.34 -7.61
N SER A 110 8.36 -15.40 -8.07
CA SER A 110 9.06 -16.66 -8.41
C SER A 110 9.66 -17.40 -7.20
N SER A 111 9.54 -16.87 -5.99
CA SER A 111 10.14 -17.46 -4.80
C SER A 111 9.56 -18.85 -4.51
N HIS A 112 10.44 -19.81 -4.23
CA HIS A 112 10.09 -21.17 -3.83
C HIS A 112 9.21 -21.23 -2.56
N TYR A 113 9.26 -20.19 -1.71
CA TYR A 113 8.42 -20.08 -0.52
C TYR A 113 6.91 -20.09 -0.82
N TRP A 114 6.49 -19.76 -2.05
CA TRP A 114 5.08 -19.88 -2.43
C TRP A 114 4.64 -21.32 -2.68
N THR A 115 5.57 -22.20 -3.04
CA THR A 115 5.32 -23.56 -3.56
C THR A 115 5.86 -24.69 -2.67
N ASP A 116 6.60 -24.36 -1.61
CA ASP A 116 7.09 -25.32 -0.62
C ASP A 116 6.40 -25.21 0.75
N THR A 117 6.71 -26.16 1.64
CA THR A 117 6.25 -26.19 3.04
C THR A 117 7.38 -25.89 4.02
N ASN A 118 8.36 -25.08 3.59
CA ASN A 118 9.42 -24.59 4.48
C ASN A 118 8.95 -23.31 5.17
N ASP A 119 9.24 -23.17 6.47
CA ASP A 119 9.06 -21.93 7.20
C ASP A 119 10.19 -20.93 6.93
N TYR A 120 9.92 -19.66 7.24
CA TYR A 120 10.92 -18.60 7.20
C TYR A 120 10.70 -17.65 8.37
N ASN A 121 11.74 -17.40 9.16
CA ASN A 121 11.75 -16.46 10.28
C ASN A 121 10.51 -16.60 11.20
N LEU A 122 10.38 -17.73 11.90
CA LEU A 122 9.23 -18.02 12.78
C LEU A 122 9.00 -16.95 13.85
N SER A 123 10.06 -16.34 14.38
CA SER A 123 9.96 -15.26 15.37
C SER A 123 9.21 -14.04 14.84
N GLY A 124 9.21 -13.81 13.52
CA GLY A 124 8.36 -12.78 12.92
C GLY A 124 6.87 -13.04 13.11
N GLY A 125 6.43 -14.28 13.36
CA GLY A 125 5.04 -14.61 13.68
C GLY A 125 4.60 -14.26 15.10
N GLU A 126 5.54 -13.91 15.99
CA GLU A 126 5.27 -13.60 17.40
C GLU A 126 4.89 -12.13 17.62
N THR A 127 5.02 -11.32 16.57
CA THR A 127 4.79 -9.87 16.59
C THR A 127 3.65 -9.46 15.64
N GLY A 128 3.17 -8.22 15.80
CA GLY A 128 2.06 -7.69 15.02
C GLY A 128 2.44 -7.25 13.62
N PHE A 129 1.79 -6.15 13.19
CA PHE A 129 1.98 -5.53 11.87
C PHE A 129 3.29 -4.72 11.79
N ASP A 130 4.41 -5.36 12.13
CA ASP A 130 5.76 -4.80 11.97
C ASP A 130 6.39 -5.17 10.61
N LEU A 131 7.67 -4.83 10.44
CA LEU A 131 8.43 -5.03 9.20
C LEU A 131 9.23 -6.34 9.18
N GLN A 132 9.01 -7.27 10.12
CA GLN A 132 9.72 -8.55 10.14
C GLN A 132 9.03 -9.56 9.23
N GLU A 133 9.67 -9.88 8.11
CA GLU A 133 9.22 -10.93 7.18
C GLU A 133 9.04 -12.27 7.88
N THR A 134 8.00 -13.03 7.53
CA THR A 134 7.80 -14.38 8.07
C THR A 134 7.00 -15.25 7.10
N LYS A 135 7.21 -16.55 7.15
CA LYS A 135 6.31 -17.58 6.61
C LYS A 135 6.15 -18.66 7.67
N LEU A 136 4.91 -18.86 8.10
CA LEU A 136 4.58 -19.74 9.20
C LEU A 136 4.00 -21.07 8.72
N PRO A 137 4.11 -22.16 9.50
CA PRO A 137 3.45 -23.43 9.21
C PRO A 137 1.93 -23.33 9.02
N THR A 138 1.32 -22.27 9.54
CA THR A 138 -0.09 -21.96 9.31
C THR A 138 -0.41 -21.73 7.82
N TYR A 139 0.57 -21.35 6.99
CA TYR A 139 0.43 -21.18 5.53
C TYR A 139 -0.04 -22.46 4.81
N TRP A 140 0.46 -23.63 5.24
CA TRP A 140 0.15 -24.92 4.57
C TRP A 140 -0.75 -25.85 5.40
N ASN A 141 -0.95 -25.60 6.69
CA ASN A 141 -1.71 -26.48 7.59
C ASN A 141 -3.02 -25.88 8.15
N THR A 142 -3.40 -24.66 7.74
CA THR A 142 -4.61 -24.00 8.29
C THR A 142 -5.69 -23.87 7.22
N SER A 143 -6.80 -24.58 7.42
CA SER A 143 -8.01 -24.37 6.62
C SER A 143 -8.69 -23.06 7.00
N PHE A 144 -9.31 -22.41 6.03
CA PHE A 144 -9.97 -21.13 6.23
C PHE A 144 -11.19 -20.94 5.33
N SER A 145 -12.04 -19.99 5.69
CA SER A 145 -13.21 -19.54 4.90
C SER A 145 -13.09 -18.09 4.41
N LYS A 146 -12.08 -17.36 4.90
CA LYS A 146 -11.78 -15.98 4.53
C LYS A 146 -10.28 -15.72 4.62
N ILE A 147 -9.79 -14.79 3.80
CA ILE A 147 -8.43 -14.25 3.85
C ILE A 147 -8.53 -12.77 4.17
N CYS A 148 -7.73 -12.32 5.15
CA CYS A 148 -7.50 -10.91 5.45
C CYS A 148 -6.14 -10.52 4.87
N LEU A 149 -6.14 -9.57 3.94
CA LEU A 149 -4.93 -9.04 3.33
C LEU A 149 -4.73 -7.62 3.83
N GLY A 150 -3.52 -7.30 4.30
CA GLY A 150 -3.18 -5.99 4.83
C GLY A 150 -1.89 -5.45 4.24
N MET A 151 -1.84 -4.14 4.00
CA MET A 151 -0.62 -3.43 3.64
C MET A 151 -0.36 -2.31 4.65
N LYS A 152 0.91 -2.17 5.05
CA LYS A 152 1.41 -1.05 5.84
C LYS A 152 2.21 -0.13 4.93
N ILE A 153 1.77 1.13 4.81
CA ILE A 153 2.49 2.17 4.06
C ILE A 153 2.71 3.33 5.03
N ALA A 154 3.98 3.67 5.28
CA ALA A 154 4.35 4.51 6.42
C ALA A 154 3.72 3.95 7.71
N GLU A 155 2.89 4.72 8.42
CA GLU A 155 2.16 4.27 9.61
C GLU A 155 0.70 3.85 9.33
N GLN A 156 0.24 3.98 8.09
CA GLN A 156 -1.13 3.63 7.73
C GLN A 156 -1.26 2.13 7.43
N LEU A 157 -2.24 1.50 8.07
CA LEU A 157 -2.64 0.11 7.81
C LEU A 157 -3.98 0.09 7.09
N SER A 158 -4.02 -0.62 5.97
CA SER A 158 -5.24 -0.84 5.20
C SER A 158 -5.45 -2.32 4.94
N PHE A 159 -6.71 -2.75 5.06
CA PHE A 159 -7.07 -4.16 4.97
C PHE A 159 -8.22 -4.40 3.99
N ILE A 160 -8.20 -5.57 3.34
CA ILE A 160 -9.31 -6.11 2.56
C ILE A 160 -9.55 -7.58 2.91
N VAL A 161 -10.77 -8.04 2.69
CA VAL A 161 -11.18 -9.42 2.97
C VAL A 161 -11.64 -10.10 1.70
N ILE A 162 -11.13 -11.30 1.44
CA ILE A 162 -11.60 -12.20 0.37
C ILE A 162 -12.34 -13.36 1.03
N ASN A 163 -13.61 -13.54 0.70
CA ASN A 163 -14.38 -14.70 1.14
C ASN A 163 -14.11 -15.88 0.19
N ILE A 164 -13.26 -16.81 0.61
CA ILE A 164 -12.91 -18.01 -0.15
C ILE A 164 -12.54 -19.13 0.82
N GLN A 165 -12.99 -20.35 0.52
CA GLN A 165 -12.72 -21.53 1.31
C GLN A 165 -11.59 -22.35 0.68
N SER A 166 -10.60 -22.74 1.49
CA SER A 166 -9.50 -23.61 1.08
C SER A 166 -8.95 -24.38 2.28
N ASP A 167 -8.33 -25.53 2.01
CA ASP A 167 -7.65 -26.35 3.02
C ASP A 167 -6.39 -25.66 3.57
N SER A 168 -5.74 -24.83 2.76
CA SER A 168 -4.67 -23.93 3.16
C SER A 168 -4.35 -22.89 2.08
N LEU A 169 -3.47 -21.93 2.39
CA LEU A 169 -3.04 -20.92 1.40
C LEU A 169 -2.05 -21.56 0.42
N TYR A 170 -1.26 -22.51 0.91
CA TYR A 170 -0.43 -23.39 0.08
C TYR A 170 -1.24 -24.10 -1.00
N SER A 171 -2.32 -24.80 -0.65
CA SER A 171 -3.12 -25.54 -1.64
C SER A 171 -3.83 -24.62 -2.66
N LEU A 172 -4.06 -23.36 -2.30
CA LEU A 172 -4.65 -22.35 -3.17
C LEU A 172 -3.64 -21.72 -4.15
N ILE A 173 -2.34 -21.72 -3.83
CA ILE A 173 -1.31 -21.00 -4.58
C ILE A 173 -0.29 -21.92 -5.26
N ALA A 174 0.12 -23.02 -4.61
CA ALA A 174 1.33 -23.77 -4.93
C ALA A 174 1.30 -24.44 -6.32
N ASP A 175 0.12 -24.74 -6.86
CA ASP A 175 -0.02 -25.33 -8.19
C ASP A 175 0.16 -24.34 -9.35
N GLY A 176 0.33 -23.04 -9.04
CA GLY A 176 0.53 -21.98 -10.01
C GLY A 176 -0.70 -21.65 -10.86
N GLN A 177 -1.86 -22.25 -10.59
CA GLN A 177 -3.06 -22.04 -11.39
C GLN A 177 -3.72 -20.69 -11.05
N TYR A 178 -4.12 -19.96 -12.09
CA TYR A 178 -4.88 -18.73 -11.94
C TYR A 178 -6.28 -19.02 -11.40
N ARG A 179 -6.70 -18.26 -10.38
CA ARG A 179 -8.04 -18.34 -9.81
C ARG A 179 -8.59 -16.94 -9.58
N ALA A 180 -9.70 -16.61 -10.24
CA ALA A 180 -10.27 -15.27 -10.17
C ALA A 180 -10.87 -14.94 -8.80
N THR A 181 -10.74 -13.66 -8.40
CA THR A 181 -11.58 -13.04 -7.35
C THR A 181 -12.59 -12.09 -7.98
N SER A 182 -13.44 -11.50 -7.17
CA SER A 182 -14.48 -10.54 -7.59
C SER A 182 -14.56 -9.35 -6.64
N LEU A 183 -13.41 -8.88 -6.14
CA LEU A 183 -13.37 -7.73 -5.22
C LEU A 183 -13.57 -6.40 -5.95
N GLY A 184 -13.13 -6.32 -7.21
CA GLY A 184 -13.11 -5.10 -8.00
C GLY A 184 -11.88 -4.24 -7.74
N ARG A 185 -11.51 -3.47 -8.78
CA ARG A 185 -10.35 -2.57 -8.82
C ARG A 185 -10.27 -1.64 -7.61
N ASP A 186 -11.36 -0.94 -7.31
CA ASP A 186 -11.37 0.07 -6.24
C ASP A 186 -11.06 -0.54 -4.88
N LYS A 187 -11.51 -1.79 -4.64
CA LYS A 187 -11.22 -2.50 -3.40
C LYS A 187 -9.73 -2.79 -3.26
N TRP A 188 -9.06 -3.21 -4.33
CA TRP A 188 -7.60 -3.37 -4.33
C TRP A 188 -6.86 -2.05 -4.08
N LYS A 189 -7.34 -0.95 -4.69
CA LYS A 189 -6.77 0.39 -4.47
C LYS A 189 -6.85 0.83 -3.00
N THR A 190 -7.85 0.41 -2.24
CA THR A 190 -7.93 0.77 -0.80
C THR A 190 -6.77 0.24 0.05
N LEU A 191 -6.05 -0.81 -0.38
CA LEU A 191 -4.84 -1.29 0.31
C LEU A 191 -3.72 -0.24 0.31
N ILE A 192 -3.69 0.61 -0.72
CA ILE A 192 -2.65 1.63 -0.91
C ILE A 192 -3.16 3.01 -0.49
N GLY A 193 -4.46 3.27 -0.65
CA GLY A 193 -5.08 4.57 -0.34
C GLY A 193 -4.99 5.55 -1.52
N SER A 194 -4.80 6.83 -1.23
CA SER A 194 -4.78 7.89 -2.26
C SER A 194 -3.64 7.74 -3.26
N GLN A 195 -2.56 7.03 -2.89
CA GLN A 195 -1.40 6.81 -3.75
C GLN A 195 -1.63 5.68 -4.78
N ALA A 196 -2.71 4.91 -4.65
CA ALA A 196 -2.99 3.75 -5.50
C ALA A 196 -3.06 4.13 -6.98
N SER A 197 -2.22 3.50 -7.79
CA SER A 197 -2.14 3.73 -9.23
C SER A 197 -2.19 2.42 -10.01
N LEU A 198 -3.06 2.33 -11.00
CA LEU A 198 -3.13 1.21 -11.93
C LEU A 198 -3.48 1.77 -13.31
N GLN A 199 -3.03 1.14 -14.38
CA GLN A 199 -3.53 1.49 -15.72
C GLN A 199 -4.98 1.06 -15.87
N ALA A 200 -5.73 1.72 -16.75
CA ALA A 200 -7.19 1.77 -16.70
C ALA A 200 -7.89 0.42 -16.98
N ASN A 201 -7.26 -0.46 -17.76
CA ASN A 201 -7.90 -1.61 -18.38
C ASN A 201 -7.32 -2.96 -17.86
N CYS A 202 -7.72 -4.08 -18.49
CA CYS A 202 -7.50 -5.47 -18.08
C CYS A 202 -8.18 -5.87 -16.75
N ASN A 203 -7.81 -5.23 -15.64
CA ASN A 203 -8.35 -5.46 -14.28
C ASN A 203 -8.39 -6.95 -13.86
N LYS A 204 -7.41 -7.76 -14.28
CA LYS A 204 -7.36 -9.19 -13.93
C LYS A 204 -6.94 -9.32 -12.48
N GLU A 205 -7.82 -9.86 -11.64
CA GLU A 205 -7.60 -10.05 -10.21
C GLU A 205 -7.67 -11.52 -9.79
N GLY A 206 -7.04 -11.85 -8.65
CA GLY A 206 -7.17 -13.13 -7.99
C GLY A 206 -5.86 -13.73 -7.48
N PHE A 207 -5.75 -15.05 -7.56
CA PHE A 207 -4.58 -15.84 -7.18
C PHE A 207 -3.77 -16.24 -8.41
N ASN A 208 -2.44 -16.24 -8.30
CA ASN A 208 -1.50 -16.51 -9.40
C ASN A 208 -1.88 -15.73 -10.67
N VAL A 209 -1.94 -14.41 -10.55
CA VAL A 209 -2.30 -13.52 -11.64
C VAL A 209 -1.06 -13.16 -12.45
N PHE A 210 -1.08 -13.48 -13.74
CA PHE A 210 -0.02 -13.18 -14.69
C PHE A 210 -0.61 -12.93 -16.09
N GLY A 211 0.14 -12.19 -16.91
CA GLY A 211 -0.11 -12.02 -18.35
C GLY A 211 0.58 -13.08 -19.20
N SER A 212 0.34 -13.06 -20.51
CA SER A 212 0.95 -14.01 -21.47
C SER A 212 2.48 -13.84 -21.56
N LEU A 213 2.99 -12.63 -21.32
CA LEU A 213 4.42 -12.33 -21.34
C LEU A 213 5.04 -12.54 -19.96
N SER A 214 5.92 -13.52 -19.83
CA SER A 214 6.48 -13.95 -18.53
C SER A 214 7.29 -12.89 -17.78
N TYR A 215 7.80 -11.87 -18.46
CA TYR A 215 8.57 -10.76 -17.88
C TYR A 215 7.70 -9.57 -17.44
N ARG A 216 6.40 -9.60 -17.72
CA ARG A 216 5.44 -8.54 -17.37
C ARG A 216 4.90 -8.70 -15.95
N SER A 217 4.13 -7.71 -15.50
CA SER A 217 3.61 -7.67 -14.13
C SER A 217 2.84 -8.93 -13.77
N LYS A 218 3.08 -9.41 -12.55
CA LYS A 218 2.50 -10.64 -11.99
C LYS A 218 2.41 -10.55 -10.48
N THR A 219 1.46 -11.27 -9.90
CA THR A 219 1.19 -11.29 -8.46
C THR A 219 0.62 -12.63 -8.02
N ARG A 220 1.02 -13.11 -6.84
CA ARG A 220 0.46 -14.33 -6.25
C ARG A 220 -0.93 -14.12 -5.70
N ILE A 221 -1.20 -12.93 -5.17
CA ILE A 221 -2.52 -12.50 -4.72
C ILE A 221 -2.65 -11.01 -5.01
N GLY A 222 -3.48 -10.61 -5.97
CA GLY A 222 -3.56 -9.20 -6.37
C GLY A 222 -4.36 -8.94 -7.63
N ILE A 223 -4.13 -7.76 -8.21
CA ILE A 223 -4.72 -7.27 -9.45
C ILE A 223 -3.64 -6.75 -10.39
N LEU A 224 -3.81 -6.99 -11.69
CA LEU A 224 -3.04 -6.39 -12.77
C LEU A 224 -3.89 -5.34 -13.51
N GLY A 225 -3.24 -4.24 -13.90
CA GLY A 225 -3.78 -3.23 -14.80
C GLY A 225 -2.94 -3.15 -16.07
N ASN A 226 -3.59 -2.74 -17.15
CA ASN A 226 -2.93 -2.49 -18.42
C ASN A 226 -3.56 -1.28 -19.13
N ASN A 227 -2.89 -0.72 -20.13
CA ASN A 227 -3.51 0.30 -20.99
C ASN A 227 -4.41 -0.36 -22.03
N GLU A 228 -4.05 -1.56 -22.48
CA GLU A 228 -4.88 -2.36 -23.39
C GLU A 228 -5.98 -3.12 -22.62
N ASN A 229 -7.03 -3.51 -23.34
CA ASN A 229 -8.14 -4.27 -22.77
C ASN A 229 -7.72 -5.69 -22.34
N ASP A 230 -6.74 -6.26 -23.03
CA ASP A 230 -6.15 -7.54 -22.66
C ASP A 230 -5.08 -7.38 -21.57
N CYS A 231 -4.76 -8.51 -20.96
CA CYS A 231 -3.82 -8.58 -19.85
C CYS A 231 -2.45 -9.15 -20.28
N GLU A 232 -2.14 -9.18 -21.57
CA GLU A 232 -0.95 -9.86 -22.07
C GLU A 232 0.33 -9.10 -21.72
N SER A 233 0.29 -7.77 -21.84
CA SER A 233 1.41 -6.84 -21.63
C SER A 233 1.34 -6.04 -20.34
N SER A 234 0.45 -6.41 -19.41
CA SER A 234 0.20 -5.70 -18.15
C SER A 234 1.46 -5.17 -17.47
N ASP A 235 1.49 -3.88 -17.20
CA ASP A 235 2.62 -3.19 -16.59
C ASP A 235 2.21 -2.23 -15.47
N SER A 236 1.10 -2.54 -14.83
CA SER A 236 0.75 -2.07 -13.49
C SER A 236 0.15 -3.18 -12.64
N ARG A 237 0.35 -3.11 -11.32
CA ARG A 237 -0.11 -4.13 -10.36
C ARG A 237 -0.30 -3.58 -8.95
N ILE A 238 -1.19 -4.21 -8.20
CA ILE A 238 -1.28 -4.12 -6.74
C ILE A 238 -1.34 -5.55 -6.21
N GLY A 239 -0.49 -5.93 -5.26
CA GLY A 239 -0.63 -7.24 -4.64
C GLY A 239 0.52 -7.70 -3.76
N PHE A 240 0.46 -8.99 -3.46
CA PHE A 240 1.39 -9.74 -2.63
C PHE A 240 2.11 -10.79 -3.49
N GLY A 241 3.38 -11.02 -3.24
CA GLY A 241 4.21 -11.88 -4.09
C GLY A 241 4.29 -11.37 -5.52
N THR A 242 4.69 -10.11 -5.67
CA THR A 242 4.74 -9.43 -6.97
C THR A 242 6.07 -9.65 -7.69
N GLY A 243 6.09 -9.30 -8.97
CA GLY A 243 7.27 -9.30 -9.82
C GLY A 243 6.95 -8.78 -11.23
N GLY A 244 7.97 -8.76 -12.08
CA GLY A 244 7.94 -8.33 -13.47
C GLY A 244 8.07 -6.81 -13.66
N SER A 245 8.13 -6.41 -14.94
CA SER A 245 8.15 -5.01 -15.38
C SER A 245 6.95 -4.21 -14.82
N PRO A 246 7.12 -2.92 -14.45
CA PRO A 246 8.30 -2.07 -14.70
C PRO A 246 9.48 -2.28 -13.73
N ASP A 247 9.25 -2.68 -12.48
CA ASP A 247 10.32 -2.98 -11.50
C ASP A 247 10.18 -4.42 -10.95
N ASP A 248 11.11 -5.32 -11.27
CA ASP A 248 11.09 -6.72 -10.81
C ASP A 248 11.59 -6.90 -9.36
N SER A 249 12.12 -5.84 -8.72
CA SER A 249 12.69 -5.91 -7.37
C SER A 249 11.66 -5.88 -6.23
N LYS A 250 10.40 -5.56 -6.55
CA LYS A 250 9.32 -5.38 -5.56
C LYS A 250 8.49 -6.65 -5.37
N SER A 251 8.33 -7.11 -4.13
CA SER A 251 7.58 -8.33 -3.78
C SER A 251 6.18 -8.07 -3.20
N CYS A 252 5.86 -6.84 -2.83
CA CYS A 252 4.56 -6.45 -2.27
C CYS A 252 4.31 -4.95 -2.53
N GLY A 253 3.05 -4.56 -2.70
CA GLY A 253 2.65 -3.16 -2.84
C GLY A 253 2.05 -2.84 -4.20
N ASN A 254 2.26 -1.61 -4.66
CA ASN A 254 1.74 -1.08 -5.91
C ASN A 254 2.87 -0.61 -6.83
N GLU A 255 2.82 -1.03 -8.08
CA GLU A 255 3.76 -0.63 -9.12
C GLU A 255 2.94 -0.22 -10.36
N ALA A 256 3.22 0.94 -10.95
CA ALA A 256 2.51 1.42 -12.13
C ALA A 256 3.33 2.45 -12.91
N GLN A 257 3.16 2.47 -14.23
CA GLN A 257 3.80 3.46 -15.10
C GLN A 257 3.12 4.84 -15.05
N PRO A 258 3.78 5.92 -15.52
CA PRO A 258 3.26 7.29 -15.47
C PRO A 258 1.92 7.54 -16.19
N ASN A 259 1.48 6.63 -17.07
CA ASN A 259 0.18 6.71 -17.73
C ASN A 259 -0.95 5.98 -16.97
N ALA A 260 -0.65 5.43 -15.80
CA ALA A 260 -1.63 4.89 -14.89
C ALA A 260 -2.52 5.98 -14.28
N ASP A 261 -3.61 5.57 -13.66
CA ASP A 261 -4.68 6.47 -13.23
C ASP A 261 -4.30 7.48 -12.13
N ASN A 262 -3.18 7.30 -11.42
CA ASN A 262 -2.63 8.32 -10.51
C ASN A 262 -1.46 9.12 -11.09
N GLY A 263 -1.02 8.80 -12.32
CA GLY A 263 0.05 9.47 -13.04
C GLY A 263 1.33 9.76 -12.23
N THR A 264 2.04 10.81 -12.62
CA THR A 264 3.02 11.50 -11.75
C THR A 264 2.25 12.48 -10.86
N THR A 265 2.11 12.15 -9.57
CA THR A 265 1.19 12.81 -8.61
C THR A 265 1.16 14.33 -8.75
N PHE A 266 2.32 14.99 -8.67
CA PHE A 266 2.41 16.45 -8.73
C PHE A 266 2.86 16.99 -10.09
N HIS A 267 2.65 16.27 -11.21
CA HIS A 267 2.91 16.79 -12.56
C HIS A 267 2.25 18.16 -12.79
N TYR A 268 2.77 18.97 -13.73
CA TYR A 268 2.20 20.27 -14.07
C TYR A 268 0.68 20.22 -14.28
N SER A 269 0.19 19.23 -15.04
CA SER A 269 -1.23 19.08 -15.37
C SER A 269 -2.06 18.41 -14.28
N SER A 270 -1.47 18.06 -13.13
CA SER A 270 -2.18 17.35 -12.07
C SER A 270 -3.30 18.19 -11.46
N HIS A 271 -4.45 17.56 -11.26
CA HIS A 271 -5.61 18.14 -10.58
C HIS A 271 -5.31 18.57 -9.14
N TYR A 272 -4.29 17.99 -8.49
CA TYR A 272 -3.86 18.40 -7.15
C TYR A 272 -3.39 19.85 -7.09
N TRP A 273 -3.05 20.50 -8.20
CA TRP A 273 -2.75 21.94 -8.23
C TRP A 273 -4.02 22.82 -8.28
N THR A 274 -5.18 22.24 -8.56
CA THR A 274 -6.43 22.98 -8.86
C THR A 274 -7.62 22.55 -8.01
N ASP A 275 -7.48 21.51 -7.17
CA ASP A 275 -8.52 21.06 -6.24
C ASP A 275 -8.13 21.30 -4.75
N THR A 276 -9.06 20.97 -3.86
CA THR A 276 -8.88 21.02 -2.40
C THR A 276 -8.87 19.62 -1.78
N ASN A 277 -8.43 18.62 -2.53
CA ASN A 277 -8.25 17.27 -2.01
C ASN A 277 -6.85 17.16 -1.37
N ASP A 278 -6.78 16.52 -0.21
CA ASP A 278 -5.52 16.13 0.41
C ASP A 278 -4.95 14.86 -0.26
N TYR A 279 -3.64 14.65 -0.06
CA TYR A 279 -2.93 13.48 -0.54
C TYR A 279 -1.89 13.07 0.49
N ASN A 280 -1.91 11.82 0.95
CA ASN A 280 -0.92 11.25 1.87
C ASN A 280 -0.64 12.16 3.09
N LEU A 281 -1.67 12.43 3.90
CA LEU A 281 -1.54 13.29 5.11
C LEU A 281 -0.46 12.79 6.08
N SER A 282 -0.32 11.47 6.24
CA SER A 282 0.70 10.85 7.10
C SER A 282 2.13 11.16 6.66
N GLY A 283 2.35 11.40 5.37
CA GLY A 283 3.66 11.80 4.84
C GLY A 283 4.13 13.18 5.35
N ALA A 284 3.24 13.99 5.93
CA ALA A 284 3.63 15.27 6.52
C ALA A 284 4.26 15.15 7.92
N GLU A 285 4.19 13.97 8.55
CA GLU A 285 4.65 13.77 9.93
C GLU A 285 6.15 13.48 10.02
N THR A 286 6.81 13.23 8.89
CA THR A 286 8.16 12.64 8.80
C THR A 286 9.25 13.63 8.36
N GLY A 287 8.90 14.91 8.15
CA GLY A 287 9.85 16.00 7.89
C GLY A 287 10.35 16.05 6.43
N PHE A 288 11.65 16.30 6.23
CA PHE A 288 12.28 16.39 4.89
C PHE A 288 12.64 15.00 4.33
N ASP A 289 11.62 14.16 4.14
CA ASP A 289 11.74 12.79 3.65
C ASP A 289 11.43 12.65 2.14
N LEU A 290 11.11 11.45 1.66
CA LEU A 290 10.80 11.21 0.24
C LEU A 290 9.32 10.85 0.01
N GLN A 291 8.44 11.17 0.96
CA GLN A 291 7.01 10.91 0.84
C GLN A 291 6.29 12.12 0.25
N GLU A 292 5.70 11.95 -0.94
CA GLU A 292 4.88 12.98 -1.57
C GLU A 292 3.59 13.23 -0.76
N THR A 293 3.26 14.50 -0.48
CA THR A 293 2.07 14.88 0.31
C THR A 293 1.44 16.19 -0.18
N LYS A 294 0.12 16.33 0.01
CA LYS A 294 -0.63 17.57 -0.11
C LYS A 294 -1.54 17.74 1.10
N LEU A 295 -1.39 18.86 1.80
CA LEU A 295 -2.06 19.13 3.05
C LEU A 295 -3.15 20.21 2.89
N PRO A 296 -4.15 20.26 3.80
CA PRO A 296 -5.14 21.34 3.83
C PRO A 296 -4.57 22.75 3.95
N THR A 297 -3.35 22.88 4.48
CA THR A 297 -2.62 24.15 4.51
C THR A 297 -2.31 24.70 3.12
N TYR A 298 -2.34 23.89 2.06
CA TYR A 298 -2.22 24.36 0.69
C TYR A 298 -3.33 25.34 0.28
N TRP A 299 -4.57 25.10 0.70
CA TRP A 299 -5.74 25.91 0.33
C TRP A 299 -6.31 26.78 1.44
N ASN A 300 -5.98 26.51 2.71
CA ASN A 300 -6.52 27.21 3.87
C ASN A 300 -5.52 28.09 4.65
N THR A 301 -4.28 28.27 4.16
CA THR A 301 -3.26 29.05 4.85
C THR A 301 -2.85 30.29 4.08
N SER A 302 -3.18 31.47 4.61
CA SER A 302 -2.64 32.75 4.13
C SER A 302 -1.16 32.88 4.49
N PHE A 303 -0.38 33.53 3.64
CA PHE A 303 1.06 33.70 3.87
C PHE A 303 1.59 35.00 3.25
N SER A 304 2.79 35.37 3.69
CA SER A 304 3.57 36.51 3.20
C SER A 304 4.89 36.11 2.54
N LYS A 305 5.31 34.86 2.75
CA LYS A 305 6.48 34.26 2.10
C LYS A 305 6.27 32.79 1.81
N ILE A 306 6.93 32.32 0.76
CA ILE A 306 7.05 30.90 0.40
C ILE A 306 8.52 30.51 0.52
N CYS A 307 8.81 29.43 1.24
CA CYS A 307 10.11 28.77 1.21
C CYS A 307 10.01 27.54 0.32
N LEU A 308 10.81 27.50 -0.73
CA LEU A 308 10.88 26.42 -1.69
C LEU A 308 12.17 25.64 -1.44
N GLY A 309 12.05 24.33 -1.24
CA GLY A 309 13.16 23.43 -0.97
C GLY A 309 13.28 22.31 -1.99
N MET A 310 14.48 21.88 -2.31
CA MET A 310 14.73 20.66 -3.10
C MET A 310 15.73 19.77 -2.37
N LYS A 311 15.43 18.48 -2.28
CA LYS A 311 16.35 17.43 -1.81
C LYS A 311 16.82 16.59 -2.99
N ILE A 312 18.13 16.55 -3.20
CA ILE A 312 18.80 15.73 -4.20
C ILE A 312 19.84 14.89 -3.45
N ALA A 313 19.67 13.56 -3.48
CA ALA A 313 20.36 12.65 -2.57
C ALA A 313 20.18 13.13 -1.10
N GLU A 314 21.27 13.43 -0.40
CA GLU A 314 21.24 13.92 0.99
C GLU A 314 21.36 15.46 1.09
N GLN A 315 21.50 16.17 -0.02
CA GLN A 315 21.64 17.62 -0.02
C GLN A 315 20.27 18.28 -0.09
N LEU A 316 20.03 19.23 0.81
CA LEU A 316 18.81 20.01 0.92
C LEU A 316 19.12 21.50 0.71
N SER A 317 18.48 22.11 -0.30
CA SER A 317 18.70 23.51 -0.68
C SER A 317 17.38 24.28 -0.66
N PHE A 318 17.42 25.56 -0.27
CA PHE A 318 16.22 26.39 -0.14
C PHE A 318 16.37 27.77 -0.77
N ILE A 319 15.25 28.28 -1.28
CA ILE A 319 15.05 29.67 -1.68
C ILE A 319 13.76 30.22 -1.08
N VAL A 320 13.65 31.55 -0.97
CA VAL A 320 12.49 32.21 -0.40
C VAL A 320 11.94 33.23 -1.39
N ILE A 321 10.64 33.18 -1.66
CA ILE A 321 9.89 34.18 -2.41
C ILE A 321 9.05 34.99 -1.42
N LYS A 322 9.15 36.32 -1.50
CA LYS A 322 8.27 37.22 -0.74
C LYS A 322 7.06 37.55 -1.59
N ILE A 323 5.90 37.00 -1.23
CA ILE A 323 4.63 37.23 -1.91
C ILE A 323 3.49 37.00 -0.93
N GLN A 324 2.49 37.87 -0.96
CA GLN A 324 1.31 37.78 -0.12
C GLN A 324 0.17 37.12 -0.89
N SER A 325 -0.46 36.11 -0.29
CA SER A 325 -1.63 35.42 -0.86
C SER A 325 -2.49 34.83 0.26
N ASP A 326 -3.78 34.67 -0.01
CA ASP A 326 -4.73 34.03 0.91
C ASP A 326 -4.49 32.51 1.02
N SER A 327 -3.94 31.90 -0.03
CA SER A 327 -3.47 30.51 -0.04
C SER A 327 -2.60 30.22 -1.27
N LEU A 328 -1.94 29.06 -1.29
CA LEU A 328 -1.15 28.66 -2.46
C LEU A 328 -2.10 28.17 -3.57
N TYR A 329 -3.22 27.57 -3.18
CA TYR A 329 -4.34 27.25 -4.06
C TYR A 329 -4.80 28.48 -4.85
N SER A 330 -5.14 29.59 -4.19
CA SER A 330 -5.63 30.80 -4.87
C SER A 330 -4.58 31.43 -5.80
N LEU A 331 -3.29 31.18 -5.54
CA LEU A 331 -2.18 31.66 -6.36
C LEU A 331 -1.92 30.79 -7.61
N ILE A 332 -2.34 29.52 -7.60
CA ILE A 332 -2.00 28.55 -8.66
C ILE A 332 -3.23 28.08 -9.43
N ALA A 333 -4.35 27.83 -8.76
CA ALA A 333 -5.49 27.07 -9.28
C ALA A 333 -6.17 27.71 -10.49
N ASP A 334 -6.11 29.03 -10.63
CA ASP A 334 -6.69 29.74 -11.78
C ASP A 334 -5.88 29.64 -13.07
N GLY A 335 -4.69 29.02 -13.00
CA GLY A 335 -3.79 28.82 -14.13
C GLY A 335 -3.13 30.10 -14.66
N GLN A 336 -3.34 31.25 -14.01
CA GLN A 336 -2.78 32.53 -14.47
C GLN A 336 -1.30 32.61 -14.15
N TYR A 337 -0.52 33.09 -15.13
CA TYR A 337 0.89 33.39 -14.94
C TYR A 337 1.05 34.59 -14.00
N ARG A 338 1.98 34.46 -13.05
CA ARG A 338 2.36 35.55 -12.13
C ARG A 338 3.88 35.55 -12.01
N ASP A 339 4.51 36.68 -12.24
CA ASP A 339 5.96 36.80 -12.26
C ASP A 339 6.58 36.81 -10.85
N THR A 340 7.85 36.41 -10.79
CA THR A 340 8.73 36.64 -9.64
C THR A 340 10.00 37.35 -10.10
N SER A 341 10.81 37.83 -9.17
CA SER A 341 12.07 38.50 -9.47
C SER A 341 13.22 37.94 -8.63
N LEU A 342 13.32 36.60 -8.56
CA LEU A 342 14.42 35.96 -7.85
C LEU A 342 15.71 35.94 -8.67
N GLY A 343 15.58 35.84 -9.99
CA GLY A 343 16.69 35.67 -10.92
C GLY A 343 17.13 34.23 -11.10
N ARG A 344 17.67 33.95 -12.29
CA ARG A 344 18.18 32.63 -12.73
C ARG A 344 19.11 31.97 -11.72
N ASP A 345 20.13 32.69 -11.26
CA ASP A 345 21.15 32.14 -10.36
C ASP A 345 20.52 31.67 -9.04
N LYS A 346 19.50 32.38 -8.57
CA LYS A 346 18.79 32.00 -7.35
C LYS A 346 18.05 30.68 -7.53
N TRP A 347 17.35 30.49 -8.65
CA TRP A 347 16.72 29.20 -8.98
C TRP A 347 17.74 28.06 -9.09
N LYS A 348 18.91 28.31 -9.72
CA LYS A 348 19.98 27.33 -9.83
C LYS A 348 20.52 26.86 -8.46
N THR A 349 20.44 27.69 -7.42
CA THR A 349 20.87 27.28 -6.06
C THR A 349 20.05 26.13 -5.47
N LEU A 350 18.82 25.87 -5.95
CA LEU A 350 18.05 24.70 -5.53
C LEU A 350 18.69 23.38 -5.94
N ILE A 351 19.41 23.38 -7.07
CA ILE A 351 20.03 22.19 -7.66
C ILE A 351 21.52 22.11 -7.29
N GLY A 352 22.20 23.26 -7.20
CA GLY A 352 23.62 23.35 -6.88
C GLY A 352 24.50 23.37 -8.12
N SER A 353 25.69 22.76 -8.04
CA SER A 353 26.69 22.81 -9.12
C SER A 353 26.25 22.09 -10.41
N GLN A 354 25.26 21.20 -10.32
CA GLN A 354 24.73 20.48 -11.48
C GLN A 354 23.64 21.26 -12.22
N ALA A 355 23.19 22.40 -11.70
CA ALA A 355 22.10 23.18 -12.29
C ALA A 355 22.41 23.60 -13.73
N SER A 356 21.49 23.31 -14.66
CA SER A 356 21.62 23.64 -16.07
C SER A 356 20.36 24.30 -16.61
N LEU A 357 20.51 25.38 -17.35
CA LEU A 357 19.43 26.05 -18.09
C LEU A 357 20.00 26.60 -19.40
N GLN A 358 19.18 26.77 -20.43
CA GLN A 358 19.59 27.50 -21.65
C GLN A 358 19.58 29.02 -21.39
N ALA A 359 20.41 29.77 -22.11
CA ALA A 359 20.95 31.04 -21.60
C ALA A 359 20.02 32.26 -21.72
N ASN A 360 19.10 32.31 -22.68
CA ASN A 360 18.52 33.58 -23.13
C ASN A 360 17.19 33.90 -22.43
N CYS A 361 16.15 33.09 -22.62
CA CYS A 361 14.90 33.24 -21.87
C CYS A 361 15.11 32.96 -20.36
N ASN A 362 14.42 33.72 -19.49
CA ASN A 362 14.43 33.53 -18.04
C ASN A 362 13.04 33.80 -17.44
N LYS A 363 11.98 33.22 -18.02
CA LYS A 363 10.61 33.42 -17.53
C LYS A 363 10.44 32.66 -16.21
N GLU A 364 10.25 33.39 -15.11
CA GLU A 364 10.09 32.82 -13.77
C GLU A 364 8.75 33.21 -13.14
N GLY A 365 8.32 32.42 -12.15
CA GLY A 365 7.16 32.71 -11.32
C GLY A 365 6.22 31.52 -11.11
N PHE A 366 4.92 31.82 -11.07
CA PHE A 366 3.83 30.85 -10.89
C PHE A 366 3.13 30.59 -12.21
N ASN A 367 2.70 29.34 -12.44
CA ASN A 367 2.10 28.87 -13.69
C ASN A 367 2.91 29.34 -14.92
N VAL A 368 4.19 28.99 -14.95
CA VAL A 368 5.09 29.36 -16.04
C VAL A 368 5.00 28.34 -17.17
N PHE A 369 4.69 28.82 -18.37
CA PHE A 369 4.61 28.01 -19.59
C PHE A 369 5.03 28.84 -20.80
N GLY A 370 5.51 28.17 -21.85
CA GLY A 370 5.70 28.74 -23.18
C GLY A 370 4.43 28.68 -24.04
N SER A 371 4.44 29.30 -25.22
CA SER A 371 3.28 29.33 -26.13
C SER A 371 2.85 27.94 -26.64
N LEU A 372 3.76 26.96 -26.66
CA LEU A 372 3.46 25.60 -27.10
C LEU A 372 3.16 24.69 -25.91
N SER A 373 1.98 24.07 -25.89
CA SER A 373 1.45 23.29 -24.76
C SER A 373 2.28 22.05 -24.37
N TYR A 374 3.11 21.54 -25.29
CA TYR A 374 3.97 20.38 -25.10
C TYR A 374 5.40 20.75 -24.65
N ARG A 375 5.75 22.04 -24.61
CA ARG A 375 7.07 22.53 -24.18
C ARG A 375 7.16 22.64 -22.66
N SER A 376 8.37 22.92 -22.17
CA SER A 376 8.66 22.98 -20.74
C SER A 376 7.71 23.95 -20.02
N LYS A 377 7.24 23.50 -18.86
CA LYS A 377 6.28 24.22 -18.01
C LYS A 377 6.49 23.86 -16.55
N THR A 378 6.14 24.78 -15.66
CA THR A 378 6.29 24.62 -14.21
C THR A 378 5.21 25.40 -13.45
N ARG A 379 4.70 24.84 -12.36
CA ARG A 379 3.73 25.53 -11.50
C ARG A 379 4.39 26.60 -10.65
N ILE A 380 5.62 26.34 -10.20
CA ILE A 380 6.47 27.31 -9.52
C ILE A 380 7.89 27.09 -10.00
N GLY A 381 8.50 28.04 -10.69
CA GLY A 381 9.84 27.83 -11.22
C GLY A 381 10.28 28.84 -12.26
N ILE A 382 11.30 28.44 -13.03
CA ILE A 382 11.87 29.19 -14.15
C ILE A 382 11.97 28.31 -15.39
N LEU A 383 11.71 28.90 -16.55
CA LEU A 383 12.01 28.34 -17.87
C LEU A 383 13.23 29.04 -18.47
N GLY A 384 14.08 28.25 -19.11
CA GLY A 384 15.17 28.70 -19.97
C GLY A 384 14.88 28.38 -21.43
N ASN A 385 15.52 29.12 -22.32
CA ASN A 385 15.50 28.83 -23.76
C ASN A 385 16.79 29.32 -24.43
N ASN A 386 17.11 28.73 -25.60
CA ASN A 386 18.15 29.22 -26.47
C ASN A 386 17.69 30.44 -27.28
N GLU A 387 16.40 30.60 -27.51
CA GLU A 387 15.85 31.83 -28.09
C GLU A 387 15.61 32.91 -27.01
N ASN A 388 15.46 34.17 -27.45
CA ASN A 388 15.17 35.29 -26.57
C ASN A 388 13.75 35.22 -25.99
N ASP A 389 12.82 34.64 -26.74
CA ASP A 389 11.49 34.32 -26.26
C ASP A 389 11.46 32.98 -25.52
N CYS A 390 10.37 32.77 -24.79
CA CYS A 390 10.15 31.58 -23.96
C CYS A 390 9.08 30.68 -24.58
N ASP A 391 8.82 30.77 -25.88
CA ASP A 391 7.71 30.07 -26.52
C ASP A 391 8.03 28.60 -26.78
N SER A 392 9.29 28.32 -27.12
CA SER A 392 9.86 26.99 -27.41
C SER A 392 10.67 26.38 -26.28
N SER A 393 10.62 26.95 -25.06
CA SER A 393 11.44 26.54 -23.92
C SER A 393 11.53 25.02 -23.71
N ASP A 394 12.76 24.55 -23.60
CA ASP A 394 13.18 23.15 -23.42
C ASP A 394 14.22 23.01 -22.30
N SER A 395 14.30 24.01 -21.41
CA SER A 395 14.94 23.88 -20.11
C SER A 395 14.10 24.51 -18.99
N ARG A 396 14.15 23.91 -17.79
CA ARG A 396 13.36 24.32 -16.63
C ARG A 396 13.98 23.90 -15.31
N ILE A 397 13.70 24.68 -14.27
CA ILE A 397 13.87 24.30 -12.86
C ILE A 397 12.56 24.62 -12.15
N GLY A 398 12.01 23.68 -11.37
CA GLY A 398 10.85 24.01 -10.57
C GLY A 398 10.08 22.86 -9.95
N PHE A 399 8.88 23.20 -9.51
CA PHE A 399 7.89 22.36 -8.83
C PHE A 399 6.65 22.25 -9.69
N GLY A 400 6.10 21.06 -9.79
CA GLY A 400 5.00 20.79 -10.71
C GLY A 400 5.40 21.01 -12.15
N THR A 401 6.47 20.34 -12.58
CA THR A 401 7.01 20.49 -13.93
C THR A 401 6.43 19.48 -14.91
N GLY A 402 6.65 19.74 -16.20
CA GLY A 402 6.29 18.87 -17.31
C GLY A 402 6.79 19.44 -18.63
N GLY A 403 6.43 18.77 -19.72
CA GLY A 403 6.77 19.08 -21.10
C GLY A 403 8.13 18.53 -21.53
N SER A 404 8.39 18.67 -22.84
CA SER A 404 9.69 18.36 -23.46
C SER A 404 10.84 19.09 -22.75
N PRO A 405 12.03 18.46 -22.65
CA PRO A 405 12.41 17.19 -23.30
C PRO A 405 11.97 15.89 -22.59
N ASP A 406 11.72 15.90 -21.28
CA ASP A 406 11.20 14.74 -20.53
C ASP A 406 9.96 15.13 -19.71
N ASP A 407 8.79 14.60 -20.06
CA ASP A 407 7.50 14.91 -19.41
C ASP A 407 7.30 14.11 -18.10
N SER A 408 8.20 13.18 -17.76
CA SER A 408 8.03 12.28 -16.60
C SER A 408 8.41 12.91 -15.25
N LYS A 409 9.06 14.08 -15.24
CA LYS A 409 9.59 14.70 -14.01
C LYS A 409 8.66 15.80 -13.50
N SER A 410 8.20 15.67 -12.27
CA SER A 410 7.34 16.66 -11.58
C SER A 410 8.12 17.70 -10.76
N CYS A 411 9.38 17.45 -10.41
CA CYS A 411 10.20 18.37 -9.62
C CYS A 411 11.70 18.18 -9.91
N GLY A 412 12.44 19.29 -10.02
CA GLY A 412 13.89 19.29 -10.24
C GLY A 412 14.30 20.14 -11.44
N ASN A 413 15.28 19.66 -12.21
CA ASN A 413 15.87 20.37 -13.34
C ASN A 413 15.93 19.50 -14.59
N GLU A 414 15.37 20.02 -15.68
CA GLU A 414 15.47 19.43 -17.02
C GLU A 414 16.12 20.46 -17.94
N ALA A 415 17.11 20.07 -18.72
CA ALA A 415 17.74 20.95 -19.71
C ALA A 415 18.28 20.15 -20.90
N GLU A 416 17.99 20.63 -22.11
CA GLU A 416 18.48 20.03 -23.37
C GLU A 416 19.81 20.65 -23.85
N SER A 417 20.22 20.32 -25.07
CA SER A 417 21.48 20.79 -25.68
C SER A 417 21.61 22.32 -25.70
N ASN A 418 22.86 22.80 -25.59
CA ASN A 418 23.25 24.22 -25.46
C ASN A 418 22.85 24.89 -24.14
N ALA A 419 22.44 24.12 -23.14
CA ALA A 419 22.33 24.61 -21.78
C ALA A 419 23.71 24.87 -21.14
N ASP A 420 23.74 25.78 -20.17
CA ASP A 420 24.97 26.30 -19.56
C ASP A 420 25.77 25.29 -18.74
N ASN A 421 25.21 24.12 -18.43
CA ASN A 421 25.89 23.00 -17.78
C ASN A 421 25.52 21.65 -18.42
N GLU A 422 25.51 21.63 -19.76
CA GLU A 422 25.17 20.47 -20.60
C GLU A 422 23.74 19.94 -20.35
N VAL A 423 23.42 18.80 -20.96
CA VAL A 423 22.14 18.12 -20.79
C VAL A 423 22.02 17.60 -19.35
N GLN A 424 20.97 18.00 -18.65
CA GLN A 424 20.71 17.55 -17.27
C GLN A 424 19.28 17.05 -17.13
N ARG A 425 19.12 15.93 -16.43
CA ARG A 425 17.83 15.29 -16.10
C ARG A 425 17.80 14.94 -14.62
N ILE A 426 17.55 15.93 -13.78
CA ILE A 426 17.68 15.82 -12.33
C ILE A 426 16.29 15.80 -11.71
N ALA A 427 15.94 14.67 -11.09
CA ALA A 427 14.76 14.57 -10.24
C ALA A 427 15.13 14.98 -8.80
N ALA A 428 14.26 15.76 -8.17
CA ALA A 428 14.41 16.18 -6.79
C ALA A 428 13.12 15.94 -6.01
N MET A 429 13.22 15.67 -4.71
CA MET A 429 12.05 15.81 -3.83
C MET A 429 11.85 17.29 -3.50
N GLY A 430 10.65 17.81 -3.78
CA GLY A 430 10.31 19.22 -3.60
C GLY A 430 9.53 19.48 -2.31
N TYR A 431 9.86 20.57 -1.62
CA TYR A 431 9.16 21.05 -0.43
C TYR A 431 8.67 22.47 -0.64
N ILE A 432 7.42 22.73 -0.27
CA ILE A 432 6.82 24.06 -0.33
C ILE A 432 6.29 24.40 1.06
N LEU A 433 6.88 25.40 1.71
CA LEU A 433 6.50 25.84 3.05
C LEU A 433 5.99 27.29 3.01
N LEU A 434 4.97 27.59 3.80
CA LEU A 434 4.30 28.88 3.85
C LEU A 434 4.60 29.58 5.19
N GLN A 435 4.85 30.90 5.17
CA GLN A 435 5.07 31.74 6.36
C GLN A 435 4.25 33.04 6.34
#